data_AF-A0A7K3FVK9-F1
#
_entry.id   AF-A0A7K3FVK9-F1
#
_cell.length_a   1.000
_cell.length_b   1.000
_cell.length_c   1.000
_cell.angle_alpha   90.00
_cell.angle_beta   90.00
_cell.angle_gamma   90.00
#
_symmetry.space_group_name_H-M   'P 1'
#
loop_
_entity.id
_entity.type
_entity.pdbx_description
1 polymer ?
#
loop_
_entity_poly.entity_id
_entity_poly.type
_entity_poly.pdbx_seq_one_letter_code
_entity_poly.pdbx_strand_id
1 'polypeptide(L)' 'MAGEVSRLLRELRRAGAHIERTPGGHWRVSHPQANRLVFLACTPSGSRWKANRITELRHAGIPVNET' A
#
# COMPACT_ATOMS: atom_id res chain seq x y z
N MET A 1 1.75 -12.20 7.33
CA MET A 1 1.92 -11.63 5.97
C MET A 1 0.61 -11.37 5.24
N ALA A 2 -0.16 -12.36 4.76
CA ALA A 2 -1.40 -12.08 4.02
C ALA A 2 -2.43 -11.21 4.79
N GLY A 3 -2.60 -11.46 6.09
CA GLY A 3 -3.45 -10.63 6.95
C GLY A 3 -2.92 -9.19 7.15
N GLU A 4 -1.60 -9.00 7.12
CA GLU A 4 -0.98 -7.68 7.25
C GLU A 4 -1.16 -6.84 5.98
N VAL A 5 -1.10 -7.48 4.80
CA VAL A 5 -1.43 -6.83 3.52
C VAL A 5 -2.88 -6.35 3.56
N SER A 6 -3.83 -7.23 3.92
CA SER A 6 -5.24 -6.86 4.02
C SER A 6 -5.50 -5.72 5.01
N ARG A 7 -4.77 -5.68 6.14
CA ARG A 7 -4.84 -4.58 7.11
C ARG A 7 -4.35 -3.27 6.50
N LEU A 8 -3.16 -3.28 5.88
CA LEU A 8 -2.59 -2.10 5.22
C LEU A 8 -3.51 -1.56 4.12
N LEU A 9 -4.09 -2.42 3.28
CA LEU A 9 -5.03 -2.01 2.23
C LEU A 9 -6.29 -1.35 2.83
N ARG A 10 -6.77 -1.84 3.98
CA ARG A 10 -7.92 -1.25 4.68
C ARG A 10 -7.58 0.14 5.23
N GLU A 11 -6.40 0.30 5.82
CA GLU A 11 -5.90 1.58 6.33
C GLU A 11 -5.77 2.61 5.18
N LEU A 12 -5.17 2.20 4.07
CA LEU A 12 -5.04 3.04 2.86
C LEU A 12 -6.40 3.47 2.29
N ARG A 13 -7.37 2.56 2.21
CA ARG A 13 -8.74 2.90 1.78
C ARG A 13 -9.41 3.91 2.72
N ARG A 14 -9.25 3.73 4.04
CA ARG A 14 -9.77 4.69 5.04
C ARG A 14 -9.13 6.06 4.91
N ALA A 15 -7.88 6.11 4.49
CA ALA A 15 -7.15 7.35 4.23
C ALA A 15 -7.49 7.97 2.86
N GLY A 16 -8.46 7.42 2.11
CA GLY A 16 -8.91 7.96 0.82
C GLY A 16 -8.12 7.44 -0.39
N ALA A 17 -7.24 6.45 -0.23
CA ALA A 17 -6.51 5.88 -1.35
C ALA A 17 -7.40 4.96 -2.19
N HIS A 18 -7.30 5.11 -3.51
CA HIS A 18 -7.90 4.22 -4.48
C HIS A 18 -6.99 3.03 -4.74
N ILE A 19 -7.54 1.82 -4.64
CA ILE A 19 -6.77 0.57 -4.68
C ILE A 19 -7.40 -0.40 -5.68
N GLU A 20 -6.59 -0.88 -6.61
CA GLU A 20 -7.01 -1.83 -7.64
C GLU A 20 -6.06 -3.03 -7.72
N ARG A 21 -6.60 -4.18 -8.11
CA ARG A 21 -5.79 -5.38 -8.34
C ARG A 21 -5.30 -5.40 -9.78
N THR A 22 -4.00 -5.59 -9.95
CA THR A 22 -3.37 -5.76 -11.25
C THR A 22 -3.45 -7.23 -11.69
N PRO A 23 -3.39 -7.52 -13.01
CA PRO A 23 -3.32 -8.89 -13.51
C PRO A 23 -2.12 -9.68 -12.96
N GLY A 24 -1.00 -9.01 -12.71
CA GLY A 24 0.22 -9.60 -12.14
C GLY A 24 0.18 -9.82 -10.62
N GLY A 25 -1.00 -9.79 -9.99
CA GLY A 25 -1.15 -10.10 -8.57
C GLY A 25 -0.65 -9.02 -7.60
N HIS A 26 -0.36 -7.81 -8.07
CA HIS A 26 -0.04 -6.66 -7.21
C HIS A 26 -1.28 -5.79 -6.97
N TRP A 27 -1.26 -5.03 -5.89
CA TRP A 27 -2.21 -3.96 -5.63
C TRP A 27 -1.61 -2.64 -6.07
N ARG A 28 -2.28 -1.97 -7.00
CA ARG A 28 -1.99 -0.60 -7.41
C ARG A 28 -2.68 0.34 -6.44
N VAL A 29 -1.90 1.23 -5.81
CA VAL A 29 -2.39 2.24 -4.86
C VAL A 29 -2.16 3.62 -5.46
N SER A 30 -3.21 4.44 -5.44
CA SER A 30 -3.21 5.83 -5.89
C SER A 30 -3.96 6.69 -4.88
N HIS A 31 -3.59 7.97 -4.79
CA HIS A 31 -4.26 8.92 -3.89
C HIS A 31 -4.27 10.30 -4.56
N PRO A 32 -5.32 11.13 -4.40
CA PRO A 32 -5.40 12.43 -5.06
C PRO A 32 -4.24 13.39 -4.74
N GLN A 33 -3.68 13.29 -3.53
CA GLN A 33 -2.55 14.11 -3.08
C GLN A 33 -1.19 13.48 -3.37
N ALA A 34 -1.16 12.26 -3.91
CA ALA A 34 0.10 11.55 -4.16
C ALA A 34 0.73 12.01 -5.47
N ASN A 35 2.06 12.10 -5.49
CA ASN A 35 2.82 12.47 -6.67
C ASN A 35 3.16 11.29 -7.58
N ARG A 36 2.87 10.05 -7.15
CA ARG A 36 3.09 8.81 -7.90
C ARG A 36 2.22 7.67 -7.40
N LEU A 37 2.12 6.63 -8.22
CA LEU A 37 1.50 5.34 -7.86
C LEU A 37 2.46 4.50 -7.02
N VAL A 38 1.92 3.66 -6.14
CA VAL A 38 2.68 2.67 -5.38
C VAL A 38 2.11 1.28 -5.61
N PHE A 39 2.98 0.30 -5.81
CA PHE A 39 2.60 -1.10 -5.99
C PHE A 39 2.93 -1.91 -4.75
N LEU A 40 1.93 -2.64 -4.24
CA LEU A 40 2.07 -3.56 -3.11
C LEU A 40 1.93 -5.00 -3.60
N ALA A 41 2.84 -5.88 -3.22
CA ALA A 41 2.70 -7.30 -3.52
C ALA A 41 1.49 -7.90 -2.76
N CYS A 42 0.71 -8.76 -3.41
CA CYS A 42 -0.36 -9.49 -2.71
C CYS A 42 0.22 -10.53 -1.73
N THR A 43 1.36 -11.11 -2.06
CA THR A 43 2.06 -12.09 -1.23
C THR A 43 3.51 -11.64 -1.04
N PRO A 44 3.77 -10.68 -0.14
CA PRO A 44 5.12 -10.22 0.11
C PRO A 44 5.98 -11.32 0.75
N SER A 45 7.26 -11.31 0.42
CA SER A 45 8.29 -12.13 1.06
C SER A 45 9.22 -11.25 1.90
N GLY A 46 9.65 -11.76 3.05
CA GLY A 46 10.60 -11.08 3.94
C GLY A 46 9.97 -10.18 5.00
N SER A 47 10.63 -10.09 6.16
CA SER A 47 10.12 -9.37 7.35
C SER A 47 10.09 -7.84 7.18
N ARG A 48 10.92 -7.28 6.29
CA ARG A 48 11.01 -5.83 6.05
C ARG A 48 10.03 -5.28 5.02
N TRP A 49 9.20 -6.14 4.42
CA TRP A 49 8.30 -5.73 3.34
C TRP A 49 7.42 -4.53 3.74
N LYS A 50 6.84 -4.60 4.94
CA LYS A 50 5.89 -3.60 5.43
C LYS A 50 6.57 -2.25 5.64
N ALA A 51 7.72 -2.22 6.31
CA ALA A 51 8.49 -1.00 6.53
C ALA A 51 8.89 -0.34 5.20
N ASN A 52 9.40 -1.12 4.25
CA ASN A 52 9.80 -0.60 2.94
C ASN A 52 8.60 -0.02 2.17
N ARG A 53 7.44 -0.69 2.21
CA ARG A 53 6.22 -0.21 1.55
C ARG A 53 5.64 1.04 2.23
N ILE A 54 5.65 1.12 3.55
CA ILE A 54 5.22 2.32 4.30
C ILE A 54 6.10 3.51 3.93
N THR A 55 7.42 3.32 3.89
CA THR A 55 8.36 4.36 3.44
C THR A 55 8.05 4.80 2.01
N GLU A 56 7.79 3.86 1.10
CA GLU A 56 7.46 4.19 -0.29
C GLU A 56 6.14 4.97 -0.43
N LEU A 57 5.12 4.59 0.33
CA LEU A 57 3.82 5.27 0.42
C LEU A 57 3.98 6.70 0.95
N ARG A 58 4.79 6.90 2.00
CA ARG A 58 5.11 8.23 2.53
C ARG A 58 5.83 9.10 1.52
N HIS A 59 6.85 8.58 0.84
CA HIS A 59 7.54 9.31 -0.23
C HIS A 59 6.63 9.64 -1.42
N ALA A 60 5.60 8.81 -1.65
CA ALA A 60 4.59 9.08 -2.67
C ALA A 60 3.56 10.13 -2.23
N GLY A 61 3.54 10.56 -0.96
CA GLY A 61 2.51 11.44 -0.41
C GLY A 61 1.18 10.73 -0.12
N ILE A 62 1.20 9.39 0.03
CA ILE A 62 0.02 8.61 0.39
C ILE A 62 -0.06 8.53 1.92
N PRO A 63 -1.12 9.04 2.56
CA PRO A 63 -1.28 8.96 4.01
C PRO A 63 -1.42 7.50 4.47
N VAL A 64 -0.68 7.14 5.52
CA VAL A 64 -0.73 5.82 6.15
C VAL A 64 -0.95 6.01 7.64
N ASN A 65 -2.11 5.55 8.12
CA ASN A 65 -2.44 5.58 9.55
C ASN A 65 -1.87 4.35 10.23
N GLU A 66 -0.70 4.48 10.85
CA GLU A 66 -0.17 3.47 11.76
C GLU A 66 -1.03 3.48 13.04
N THR A 67 -2.11 2.71 13.05
CA THR A 67 -2.98 2.53 14.23
C THR A 67 -2.72 1.18 14.87
#